data_AF-A0AAW7LM26-F1
#
_entry.id   AF-A0AAW7LM26-F1
#
_cell.length_a   1.000
_cell.length_b   1.000
_cell.length_c   1.000
_cell.angle_alpha   90.00
_cell.angle_beta   90.00
_cell.angle_gamma   90.00
#
_symmetry.space_group_name_H-M   'P 1'
#
loop_
_entity.id
_entity.type
_entity.pdbx_description
1 polymer ?
#
loop_
_entity_poly.entity_id
_entity_poly.type
_entity_poly.pdbx_seq_one_letter_code
_entity_poly.pdbx_strand_id
1 'polypeptide(L)'
;MAAPLTQTLVVQKTDEADEAGLVIPVRLVKPDGTPFAEGVATVSWDSITGKPATFTPPAPTASARGGVLQQAAEAQLAASADSAAIIAKVNATLTKLKAAGILA
;
A
#
# COMPACT_ATOMS: atom_id res chain seq x y z
N MET A 1 25.04 3.31 -0.44
CA MET A 1 25.22 3.92 0.90
C MET A 1 25.04 5.42 0.73
N ALA A 2 23.98 6.01 1.27
CA ALA A 2 23.77 7.46 1.17
C ALA A 2 24.85 8.18 1.97
N ALA A 3 25.31 9.34 1.49
CA ALA A 3 26.30 10.14 2.21
C ALA A 3 25.73 10.58 3.58
N PRO A 4 26.55 10.59 4.65
CA PRO A 4 26.11 11.07 5.96
C PRO A 4 25.70 12.55 5.88
N LEU A 5 24.58 12.90 6.51
CA LEU A 5 24.09 14.27 6.59
C LEU A 5 24.91 15.03 7.65
N THR A 6 25.69 16.02 7.23
CA THR A 6 26.46 16.89 8.14
C THR A 6 25.73 18.23 8.31
N GLN A 7 25.43 18.61 9.55
CA GLN A 7 24.72 19.85 9.90
C GLN A 7 25.67 20.85 10.57
N THR A 8 25.57 22.13 10.21
CA THR A 8 26.38 23.20 10.81
C THR A 8 25.48 24.14 11.63
N LEU A 9 25.87 24.41 12.87
CA LEU A 9 25.21 25.37 13.75
C LEU A 9 25.94 26.72 13.67
N VAL A 10 25.23 27.80 13.33
CA VAL A 10 25.82 29.16 13.28
C VAL A 10 25.24 30.03 14.38
N VAL A 11 26.15 30.73 15.07
CA VAL A 11 25.87 31.67 16.16
C VAL A 11 26.09 33.09 15.63
N GLN A 12 25.03 33.90 15.56
CA GLN A 12 25.10 35.26 15.03
C GLN A 12 25.30 36.27 16.17
N LYS A 13 26.55 36.71 16.41
CA LYS A 13 26.81 37.76 17.40
C LYS A 13 26.12 39.06 17.01
N THR A 14 25.26 39.55 17.88
CA THR A 14 24.78 40.94 17.88
C THR A 14 25.73 41.77 18.72
N ASP A 15 26.04 42.99 18.28
CA ASP A 15 27.02 43.87 18.94
C ASP A 15 26.52 44.47 20.27
N GLU A 16 25.35 44.07 20.77
CA GLU A 16 24.80 44.49 22.06
C GLU A 16 24.76 43.33 23.05
N ALA A 17 25.40 43.56 24.20
CA ALA A 17 25.53 42.63 25.31
C ALA A 17 24.23 42.61 26.14
N ASP A 18 23.26 41.78 25.75
CA ASP A 18 22.09 41.51 26.59
C ASP A 18 22.31 40.23 27.43
N GLU A 19 22.35 40.44 28.74
CA GLU A 19 22.67 39.50 29.84
C GLU A 19 21.58 38.43 30.13
N ALA A 20 20.76 38.06 29.15
CA ALA A 20 19.81 36.96 29.29
C ALA A 20 20.22 35.77 28.39
N GLY A 21 20.07 34.54 28.89
CA GLY A 21 20.54 33.32 28.22
C GLY A 21 20.15 33.22 26.74
N LEU A 22 21.11 32.77 25.90
CA LEU A 22 20.96 32.56 24.45
C LEU A 22 20.21 33.68 23.69
N VAL A 23 20.38 34.95 24.06
CA VAL A 23 19.86 36.10 23.28
C VAL A 23 20.56 36.26 21.92
N ILE A 24 21.70 35.59 21.72
CA ILE A 24 22.40 35.53 20.42
C ILE A 24 21.64 34.55 19.50
N PRO A 25 21.08 35.00 18.37
CA PRO A 25 20.31 34.13 17.49
C PRO A 25 21.19 33.00 16.93
N VAL A 26 20.73 31.77 17.14
CA VAL A 26 21.35 30.55 16.59
C VAL A 26 20.47 30.04 15.47
N ARG A 27 21.07 29.74 14.31
CA ARG A 27 20.36 29.14 13.18
C ARG A 27 21.07 27.92 12.62
N LEU A 28 20.28 26.97 12.14
CA LEU A 28 20.77 25.81 11.42
C LEU A 28 21.07 26.21 9.97
N VAL A 29 22.27 25.88 9.50
CA VAL A 29 22.69 26.11 8.11
C VAL A 29 23.30 24.85 7.52
N LYS A 30 23.32 24.78 6.19
CA LYS A 30 24.14 23.81 5.48
C LYS A 30 25.64 24.16 5.63
N PRO A 31 26.57 23.23 5.33
CA PRO A 31 28.00 23.53 5.31
C PRO A 31 28.41 24.71 4.40
N ASP A 32 27.60 25.07 3.40
CA ASP A 32 27.81 26.22 2.51
C ASP A 32 27.28 27.56 3.06
N GLY A 33 26.72 27.58 4.27
CA GLY A 33 26.19 28.78 4.93
C GLY A 33 24.74 29.15 4.57
N THR A 34 24.11 28.44 3.62
CA THR A 34 22.69 28.65 3.29
C THR A 34 21.77 28.17 4.41
N PRO A 35 20.60 28.80 4.64
CA PRO A 35 19.64 28.33 5.62
C PRO A 35 19.25 26.86 5.38
N PHE A 36 19.12 26.11 6.47
CA PHE A 36 18.55 24.78 6.39
C PHE A 36 17.04 24.92 6.11
N ALA A 37 16.58 24.39 4.97
CA ALA A 37 15.16 24.24 4.70
C ALA A 37 14.79 22.79 5.00
N GLU A 38 13.79 22.57 5.85
CA GLU A 38 13.22 21.24 6.07
C GLU A 38 12.54 20.77 4.79
N GLY A 39 13.31 20.14 3.90
CA GLY A 39 12.76 19.37 2.81
C GLY A 39 12.14 18.11 3.42
N VAL A 40 10.80 18.05 3.50
CA VAL A 40 10.11 16.78 3.71
C VAL A 40 10.56 15.85 2.60
N ALA A 41 11.35 14.84 2.94
CA ALA A 41 11.84 13.87 1.99
C ALA A 41 10.64 13.11 1.41
N THR A 42 10.21 13.53 0.21
CA THR A 42 9.16 12.84 -0.51
C THR A 42 9.79 11.62 -1.17
N VAL A 43 9.52 10.44 -0.62
CA VAL A 43 9.97 9.17 -1.20
C VAL A 43 8.93 8.73 -2.22
N SER A 44 9.31 8.67 -3.50
CA SER A 44 8.45 8.09 -4.53
C SER A 44 8.27 6.59 -4.28
N TRP A 45 7.06 6.07 -4.51
CA TRP A 45 6.81 4.63 -4.46
C TRP A 45 7.72 3.85 -5.44
N ASP A 46 8.06 4.46 -6.57
CA ASP A 46 8.93 3.87 -7.57
C ASP A 46 10.36 3.70 -7.09
N SER A 47 10.86 4.56 -6.18
CA SER A 47 12.22 4.51 -5.66
C SER A 47 12.45 3.46 -4.57
N ILE A 48 11.37 2.83 -4.06
CA ILE A 48 11.45 1.75 -3.08
C ILE A 48 11.88 0.45 -3.78
N THR A 49 13.05 -0.07 -3.42
CA THR A 49 13.58 -1.36 -3.90
C THR A 49 13.19 -2.50 -2.95
N GLY A 50 13.17 -3.75 -3.42
CA GLY A 50 12.79 -4.91 -2.60
C GLY A 50 11.31 -5.00 -2.23
N LYS A 51 10.45 -4.15 -2.82
CA LYS A 51 9.00 -4.21 -2.63
C LYS A 51 8.43 -5.51 -3.21
N PRO A 52 7.51 -6.21 -2.51
CA PRO A 52 6.82 -7.36 -3.07
C PRO A 52 6.09 -6.97 -4.36
N ALA A 53 6.46 -7.59 -5.48
CA ALA A 53 5.91 -7.24 -6.80
C ALA A 53 4.56 -7.89 -7.08
N THR A 54 4.25 -9.02 -6.43
CA THR A 54 3.04 -9.80 -6.66
C THR A 54 2.75 -10.70 -5.45
N PHE A 55 1.53 -10.63 -4.94
CA PHE A 55 0.98 -11.70 -4.12
C PHE A 55 0.01 -12.50 -4.99
N THR A 56 0.48 -13.60 -5.59
CA THR A 56 -0.43 -14.54 -6.25
C THR A 56 -1.15 -15.31 -5.14
N PRO A 57 -2.46 -15.11 -4.93
CA PRO A 57 -3.16 -15.83 -3.88
C PRO A 57 -3.13 -17.33 -4.19
N PRO A 58 -2.89 -18.19 -3.18
CA PRO A 58 -2.97 -19.64 -3.40
C PRO A 58 -4.40 -20.03 -3.77
N ALA A 59 -4.59 -21.21 -4.37
CA ALA A 59 -5.92 -21.78 -4.50
C ALA A 59 -6.52 -22.04 -3.11
N PRO A 60 -7.82 -21.79 -2.88
CA PRO A 60 -8.46 -22.06 -1.61
C PRO A 60 -8.50 -23.56 -1.33
N THR A 61 -8.45 -23.91 -0.05
CA THR A 61 -8.70 -25.27 0.43
C THR A 61 -9.77 -25.21 1.51
N ALA A 62 -10.27 -26.37 1.95
CA ALA A 62 -11.23 -26.42 3.07
C ALA A 62 -10.70 -25.80 4.38
N SER A 63 -9.37 -25.68 4.53
CA SER A 63 -8.73 -25.20 5.77
C SER A 63 -7.88 -23.94 5.58
N ALA A 64 -7.76 -23.41 4.35
CA ALA A 64 -6.94 -22.23 4.07
C ALA A 64 -7.60 -21.33 3.03
N ARG A 65 -7.49 -20.01 3.25
CA ARG A 65 -8.01 -18.98 2.35
C ARG A 65 -7.16 -18.90 1.08
N GLY A 66 -7.81 -18.58 -0.03
CA GLY A 66 -7.18 -18.45 -1.34
C GLY A 66 -8.03 -17.68 -2.35
N GLY A 67 -7.54 -17.52 -3.57
CA GLY A 67 -8.24 -16.86 -4.67
C GLY A 67 -9.08 -17.82 -5.49
N VAL A 68 -10.30 -17.41 -5.86
CA VAL A 68 -11.18 -18.14 -6.78
C VAL A 68 -11.29 -17.39 -8.11
N LEU A 69 -11.65 -18.10 -9.17
CA LEU A 69 -12.04 -17.48 -10.42
C LEU A 69 -13.50 -17.03 -10.34
N GLN A 70 -13.88 -16.08 -11.19
CA GLN A 70 -15.29 -15.74 -11.35
C GLN A 70 -16.02 -16.87 -12.07
N GLN A 71 -17.18 -17.29 -11.53
CA GLN A 71 -18.02 -18.28 -12.20
C GLN A 71 -18.53 -17.76 -13.55
N ALA A 72 -18.69 -18.67 -14.51
CA ALA A 72 -19.34 -18.36 -15.78
C ALA A 72 -20.78 -17.88 -15.55
N ALA A 73 -21.26 -16.96 -16.39
CA ALA A 73 -22.61 -16.45 -16.31
C ALA A 73 -23.65 -17.59 -16.38
N GLU A 74 -24.71 -17.49 -15.57
CA GLU A 74 -25.82 -18.42 -15.55
C GLU A 74 -27.13 -17.65 -15.72
N ALA A 75 -27.98 -18.11 -16.63
CA ALA A 75 -29.26 -17.45 -16.89
C ALA A 75 -30.22 -17.72 -15.73
N GLN A 76 -31.05 -16.73 -15.41
CA GLN A 76 -32.06 -16.85 -14.36
C GLN A 76 -33.06 -17.98 -14.67
N LEU A 77 -33.49 -18.67 -13.63
CA LEU A 77 -34.52 -19.70 -13.74
C LEU A 77 -35.88 -19.05 -14.03
N ALA A 78 -36.65 -19.64 -14.95
CA ALA A 78 -38.01 -19.20 -15.25
C ALA A 78 -38.95 -19.45 -14.05
N ALA A 79 -39.90 -18.55 -13.81
CA ALA A 79 -40.86 -18.67 -12.72
C ALA A 79 -41.77 -19.91 -12.84
N SER A 80 -42.00 -20.39 -14.07
CA SER A 80 -42.81 -21.57 -14.37
C SER A 80 -41.99 -22.86 -14.54
N ALA A 81 -40.75 -22.89 -14.08
CA ALA A 81 -39.88 -24.06 -14.25
C ALA A 81 -40.46 -25.28 -13.52
N ASP A 82 -40.51 -26.42 -14.22
CA ASP A 82 -40.85 -27.70 -13.62
C ASP A 82 -39.67 -28.30 -12.83
N SER A 83 -39.91 -29.41 -12.14
CA SER A 83 -38.89 -30.08 -11.33
C SER A 83 -37.66 -30.51 -12.13
N ALA A 84 -37.84 -30.93 -13.39
CA ALA A 84 -36.73 -31.36 -14.23
C ALA A 84 -35.83 -30.18 -14.63
N ALA A 85 -36.44 -29.05 -15.01
CA ALA A 85 -35.73 -27.82 -15.32
C ALA A 85 -35.00 -27.24 -14.10
N ILE A 86 -35.61 -27.33 -12.91
CA ILE A 86 -34.97 -26.93 -11.65
C ILE A 86 -33.71 -27.77 -11.41
N ILE A 87 -33.80 -29.10 -11.49
CA ILE A 87 -32.64 -30.00 -11.28
C ILE A 87 -31.52 -29.71 -12.28
N ALA A 88 -31.88 -29.51 -13.56
CA ALA A 88 -30.91 -29.16 -14.60
C ALA A 88 -30.18 -27.84 -14.26
N LYS A 89 -30.91 -26.82 -13.81
CA LYS A 89 -30.33 -25.53 -13.41
C LYS A 89 -29.43 -25.65 -12.18
N VAL A 90 -29.81 -26.45 -11.19
CA VAL A 90 -28.98 -26.71 -10.00
C VAL A 90 -27.66 -27.37 -10.41
N ASN A 91 -27.73 -28.43 -11.22
CA ASN A 91 -26.54 -29.13 -11.68
C ASN A 91 -25.62 -28.23 -12.53
N ALA A 92 -26.18 -27.38 -13.39
CA ALA A 92 -25.42 -26.41 -14.16
C ALA A 92 -24.68 -25.42 -13.26
N THR A 93 -25.38 -24.87 -12.26
CA THR A 93 -24.78 -23.95 -11.26
C THR A 93 -23.65 -24.62 -10.49
N LEU A 94 -23.88 -25.83 -9.97
CA LEU A 94 -22.86 -26.58 -9.24
C LEU A 94 -21.62 -26.86 -10.08
N THR A 95 -21.82 -27.21 -11.36
CA THR A 95 -20.73 -27.44 -12.31
C THR A 95 -19.91 -26.17 -12.53
N LYS A 96 -20.56 -25.02 -12.70
CA LYS A 96 -19.88 -23.72 -12.89
C LYS A 96 -19.11 -23.29 -11.65
N LEU A 97 -19.67 -23.51 -10.46
CA LEU A 97 -19.00 -23.21 -9.20
C LEU A 97 -17.77 -24.11 -8.95
N LYS A 98 -17.85 -25.39 -9.31
CA LYS A 98 -16.70 -26.31 -9.29
C LYS A 98 -15.60 -25.86 -10.24
N ALA A 99 -15.96 -25.50 -11.48
CA ALA A 99 -15.00 -24.99 -12.47
C ALA A 99 -14.31 -23.68 -12.03
N ALA A 100 -15.00 -22.85 -11.23
CA ALA A 100 -14.45 -21.61 -10.67
C ALA A 100 -13.57 -21.82 -9.43
N GLY A 101 -13.47 -23.06 -8.91
CA GLY A 101 -12.71 -23.37 -7.69
C GLY A 101 -13.41 -22.94 -6.39
N ILE A 102 -14.73 -22.71 -6.45
CA ILE A 102 -15.53 -22.27 -5.29
C ILE A 102 -16.02 -23.48 -4.48
N LEU A 103 -16.29 -24.60 -5.14
CA LEU A 103 -16.73 -25.86 -4.54
C LEU A 103 -15.78 -26.99 -4.93
N ALA A 104 -15.60 -27.96 -4.03
CA ALA A 104 -14.98 -29.26 -4.32
C ALA A 104 -15.97 -30.22 -5.01
#